data_AF-A0A8J7A779-F1
#
_entry.id   AF-A0A8J7A779-F1
#
_cell.length_a   1.000
_cell.length_b   1.000
_cell.length_c   1.000
_cell.angle_alpha   90.00
_cell.angle_beta   90.00
_cell.angle_gamma   90.00
#
_symmetry.space_group_name_H-M   'P 1'
#
loop_
_entity.id
_entity.type
_entity.pdbx_description
1 polymer ?
#
loop_
_entity_poly.entity_id
_entity_poly.type
_entity_poly.pdbx_seq_one_letter_code
_entity_poly.pdbx_strand_id
1 'polypeptide(L)'
;HVLEPTIGNYFRNSAQDYTVLDFLTARSERQAEAAEYIKTALRAYDVQAIDTLIGDIQPPASLMQTQTDRKIAEEERKTYEVQQMAQTQRQQLVRETALAEIQQEMVKSEQSVHIADLKAQAQIKQATGEAEGTKLRAIAEAEGIRATGNAKAETYRTGVEALGAQGYTAMQLMQIIGDRHVRLIPDVLVGSNGSNNGLVDGLLSMILWNQTAKNGEVKPTPLHPQPISQSQPTTENGIPPIIVNFPVDK
;
A
#
# COMPACT_ATOMS: atom_id res chain seq x y z
N HIS A 1 -26.44 -16.43 -91.56
CA HIS A 1 -27.26 -17.08 -90.51
C HIS A 1 -26.58 -18.33 -89.91
N VAL A 2 -25.23 -18.40 -89.88
CA VAL A 2 -24.45 -19.59 -89.43
C VAL A 2 -23.47 -19.26 -88.28
N LEU A 3 -23.34 -17.98 -87.92
CA LEU A 3 -22.45 -17.53 -86.85
C LEU A 3 -23.03 -17.76 -85.45
N GLU A 4 -24.33 -17.49 -85.25
CA GLU A 4 -25.01 -17.69 -83.95
C GLU A 4 -24.97 -19.14 -83.45
N PRO A 5 -25.19 -20.18 -84.29
CA PRO A 5 -25.10 -21.58 -83.85
C PRO A 5 -23.69 -21.99 -83.42
N THR A 6 -22.65 -21.45 -84.07
CA THR A 6 -21.25 -21.82 -83.81
C THR A 6 -20.77 -21.26 -82.47
N ILE A 7 -21.17 -20.02 -82.16
CA ILE A 7 -20.90 -19.36 -80.88
C ILE A 7 -21.70 -20.04 -79.76
N GLY A 8 -22.98 -20.31 -79.98
CA GLY A 8 -23.84 -20.99 -79.01
C GLY A 8 -23.40 -22.41 -78.68
N ASN A 9 -22.77 -23.13 -79.62
CA ASN A 9 -22.27 -24.49 -79.41
C ASN A 9 -21.12 -24.52 -78.39
N TYR A 10 -20.17 -23.57 -78.47
CA TYR A 10 -19.08 -23.48 -77.50
C TYR A 10 -19.60 -23.31 -76.07
N PHE A 11 -20.49 -22.33 -75.85
CA PHE A 11 -21.05 -22.07 -74.52
C PHE A 11 -21.94 -23.21 -74.02
N ARG A 12 -22.62 -23.93 -74.93
CA ARG A 12 -23.40 -25.12 -74.57
C ARG A 12 -22.52 -26.27 -74.09
N ASN A 13 -21.42 -26.55 -74.78
CA ASN A 13 -20.49 -27.61 -74.37
C ASN A 13 -19.74 -27.21 -73.09
N SER A 14 -19.30 -25.95 -73.00
CA SER A 14 -18.67 -25.40 -71.79
C SER A 14 -19.61 -25.44 -70.56
N ALA A 15 -20.91 -25.22 -70.75
CA ALA A 15 -21.89 -25.35 -69.66
C ALA A 15 -22.24 -26.82 -69.31
N GLN A 16 -21.91 -27.77 -70.18
CA GLN A 16 -22.07 -29.21 -69.91
C GLN A 16 -20.85 -29.79 -69.18
N ASP A 17 -19.66 -29.31 -69.52
CA ASP A 17 -18.39 -29.82 -68.99
C ASP A 17 -18.06 -29.28 -67.59
N TYR A 18 -18.69 -28.17 -67.17
CA TYR A 18 -18.34 -27.48 -65.93
C TYR A 18 -19.54 -27.11 -65.08
N THR A 19 -19.34 -27.09 -63.77
CA THR A 19 -20.37 -26.64 -62.84
C THR A 19 -20.53 -25.13 -62.92
N VAL A 20 -21.73 -24.64 -62.59
CA VAL A 20 -22.03 -23.19 -62.53
C VAL A 20 -21.07 -22.45 -61.59
N LEU A 21 -20.61 -23.12 -60.52
CA LEU A 21 -19.71 -22.55 -59.53
C LEU A 21 -18.29 -22.38 -60.09
N ASP A 22 -17.76 -23.40 -60.76
CA ASP A 22 -16.44 -23.34 -61.39
C ASP A 22 -16.41 -22.26 -62.48
N PHE A 23 -17.52 -22.12 -63.20
CA PHE A 23 -17.68 -21.10 -64.23
C PHE A 23 -17.71 -19.66 -63.66
N LEU A 24 -18.27 -19.47 -62.45
CA LEU A 24 -18.25 -18.17 -61.76
C LEU A 24 -16.85 -17.83 -61.22
N THR A 25 -16.12 -18.80 -60.69
CA THR A 25 -14.77 -18.58 -60.16
C THR A 25 -13.72 -18.41 -61.26
N ALA A 26 -13.87 -19.14 -62.37
CA ALA A 26 -12.92 -19.14 -63.50
C ALA A 26 -13.41 -18.29 -64.70
N ARG A 27 -14.37 -17.38 -64.49
CA ARG A 27 -15.00 -16.58 -65.57
C ARG A 27 -14.00 -15.94 -66.51
N SER A 28 -12.96 -15.29 -65.97
CA SER A 28 -11.95 -14.59 -66.77
C SER A 28 -11.15 -15.54 -67.66
N GLU A 29 -10.80 -16.72 -67.14
CA GLU A 29 -10.07 -17.75 -67.88
C GLU A 29 -10.94 -18.31 -69.01
N ARG A 30 -12.23 -18.57 -68.73
CA ARG A 30 -13.17 -19.09 -69.74
C ARG A 30 -13.54 -18.09 -70.81
N GLN A 31 -13.57 -16.81 -70.46
CA GLN A 31 -13.77 -15.76 -71.44
C GLN A 31 -12.61 -15.69 -72.43
N ALA A 32 -11.37 -15.87 -71.97
CA ALA A 32 -10.21 -15.91 -72.85
C ALA A 32 -10.23 -17.14 -73.79
N GLU A 33 -10.59 -18.32 -73.25
CA GLU A 33 -10.74 -19.55 -74.04
C GLU A 33 -11.86 -19.44 -75.09
N ALA A 34 -13.00 -18.86 -74.70
CA ALA A 34 -14.14 -18.60 -75.59
C ALA A 34 -13.76 -17.64 -76.72
N ALA A 35 -13.05 -16.57 -76.39
CA ALA A 35 -12.62 -15.56 -77.36
C ALA A 35 -11.71 -16.16 -78.43
N GLU A 36 -10.75 -17.02 -78.05
CA GLU A 36 -9.86 -17.67 -79.02
C GLU A 36 -10.58 -18.71 -79.89
N TYR A 37 -11.50 -19.49 -79.32
CA TYR A 37 -12.32 -20.44 -80.08
C TYR A 37 -13.20 -19.71 -81.11
N ILE A 38 -13.89 -18.64 -80.69
CA ILE A 38 -14.82 -17.86 -81.52
C ILE A 38 -14.06 -17.07 -82.59
N LYS A 39 -12.91 -16.48 -82.26
CA LYS A 39 -12.01 -15.81 -83.21
C LYS A 39 -11.53 -16.77 -84.30
N THR A 40 -11.23 -18.02 -83.96
CA THR A 40 -10.83 -19.05 -84.93
C THR A 40 -11.99 -19.43 -85.85
N ALA A 41 -13.19 -19.63 -85.29
CA ALA A 41 -14.39 -19.96 -86.07
C ALA A 41 -14.82 -18.82 -87.02
N LEU A 42 -14.67 -17.55 -86.61
CA LEU A 42 -15.07 -16.39 -87.40
C LEU A 42 -14.11 -16.05 -88.55
N ARG A 43 -12.83 -16.42 -88.42
CA ARG A 43 -11.85 -16.31 -89.51
C ARG A 43 -12.23 -17.10 -90.76
N ALA A 44 -12.93 -18.23 -90.62
CA ALA A 44 -13.40 -19.03 -91.75
C ALA A 44 -14.46 -18.31 -92.62
N TYR A 45 -15.08 -17.27 -92.08
CA TYR A 45 -16.09 -16.45 -92.75
C TYR A 45 -15.61 -15.02 -93.05
N ASP A 46 -14.29 -14.77 -92.91
CA ASP A 46 -13.66 -13.46 -93.08
C ASP A 46 -14.23 -12.37 -92.14
N VAL A 47 -14.68 -12.77 -90.94
CA VAL A 47 -15.21 -11.86 -89.91
C VAL A 47 -14.18 -11.66 -88.81
N GLN A 48 -13.90 -10.41 -88.45
CA GLN A 48 -13.00 -10.06 -87.34
C GLN A 48 -13.80 -9.91 -86.03
N ALA A 49 -13.48 -10.73 -85.02
CA ALA A 49 -13.94 -10.52 -83.65
C ALA A 49 -12.94 -9.65 -82.88
N ILE A 50 -13.45 -8.59 -82.25
CA ILE A 50 -12.66 -7.65 -81.44
C ILE A 50 -12.51 -8.19 -80.02
N ASP A 51 -13.62 -8.60 -79.39
CA ASP A 51 -13.63 -9.21 -78.07
C ASP A 51 -14.88 -10.09 -77.91
N THR A 52 -14.78 -11.14 -77.10
CA THR A 52 -15.93 -11.96 -76.69
C THR A 52 -16.06 -11.86 -75.18
N LEU A 53 -17.10 -11.17 -74.73
CA LEU A 53 -17.39 -10.99 -73.31
C LEU A 53 -18.52 -11.92 -72.89
N ILE A 54 -18.34 -12.59 -71.75
CA ILE A 54 -19.44 -13.33 -71.11
C ILE A 54 -20.25 -12.30 -70.32
N GLY A 55 -21.55 -12.18 -70.62
CA GLY A 55 -22.48 -11.31 -69.90
C GLY A 55 -22.89 -11.85 -68.52
N ASP A 56 -24.11 -11.55 -68.11
CA ASP A 56 -24.64 -11.98 -66.82
C ASP A 56 -25.00 -13.47 -66.82
N ILE A 57 -24.43 -14.20 -65.86
CA ILE A 57 -24.83 -15.56 -65.54
C ILE A 57 -25.87 -15.47 -64.43
N GLN A 58 -27.04 -16.06 -64.64
CA GLN A 58 -28.09 -16.12 -63.61
C GLN A 58 -28.09 -17.51 -62.96
N PRO A 59 -27.29 -17.75 -61.91
CA PRO A 59 -27.37 -18.98 -61.14
C PRO A 59 -28.66 -19.01 -60.31
N PRO A 60 -29.21 -20.20 -60.02
CA PRO A 60 -30.31 -20.33 -59.08
C PRO A 60 -29.87 -19.92 -57.65
N ALA A 61 -30.71 -19.14 -56.97
CA ALA A 61 -30.43 -18.57 -55.65
C ALA A 61 -30.10 -19.62 -54.56
N SER A 62 -30.59 -20.86 -54.69
CA SER A 62 -30.32 -21.94 -53.73
C SER A 62 -28.84 -22.30 -53.61
N LEU A 63 -28.07 -22.23 -54.70
CA LEU A 63 -26.64 -22.53 -54.68
C LEU A 63 -25.81 -21.40 -54.04
N MET A 64 -26.27 -20.16 -54.15
CA MET A 64 -25.59 -19.01 -53.53
C MET A 64 -25.75 -19.02 -52.01
N GLN A 65 -26.87 -19.49 -51.49
CA GLN A 65 -27.12 -19.58 -50.05
C GLN A 65 -26.10 -20.50 -49.38
N THR A 66 -25.94 -21.74 -49.87
CA THR A 66 -24.97 -22.69 -49.30
C THR A 66 -23.52 -22.20 -49.40
N GLN A 67 -23.16 -21.46 -50.45
CA GLN A 67 -21.82 -20.90 -50.60
C GLN A 67 -21.57 -19.74 -49.64
N THR A 68 -22.56 -18.87 -49.48
CA THR A 68 -22.53 -17.75 -48.54
C THR A 68 -22.42 -18.29 -47.11
N ASP A 69 -23.27 -19.26 -46.76
CA ASP A 69 -23.26 -19.89 -45.43
C ASP A 69 -21.93 -20.58 -45.14
N ARG A 70 -21.36 -21.30 -46.13
CA ARG A 70 -20.04 -21.92 -45.99
C ARG A 70 -18.93 -20.89 -45.78
N LYS A 71 -18.96 -19.77 -46.50
CA LYS A 71 -17.96 -18.70 -46.36
C LYS A 71 -18.08 -17.98 -45.03
N ILE A 72 -19.30 -17.69 -44.59
CA ILE A 72 -19.58 -17.14 -43.26
C ILE A 72 -19.05 -18.10 -42.19
N ALA A 73 -19.36 -19.40 -42.26
CA ALA A 73 -18.87 -20.39 -41.30
C ALA A 73 -17.33 -20.50 -41.29
N GLU A 74 -16.66 -20.40 -42.44
CA GLU A 74 -15.20 -20.38 -42.52
C GLU A 74 -14.59 -19.13 -41.83
N GLU A 75 -15.21 -17.96 -42.01
CA GLU A 75 -14.78 -16.70 -41.38
C GLU A 75 -15.08 -16.68 -39.88
N GLU A 76 -16.24 -17.17 -39.46
CA GLU A 76 -16.60 -17.36 -38.06
C GLU A 76 -15.62 -18.31 -37.37
N ARG A 77 -15.26 -19.44 -38.00
CA ARG A 77 -14.26 -20.37 -37.46
C ARG A 77 -12.91 -19.69 -37.26
N LYS A 78 -12.43 -18.91 -38.23
CA LYS A 78 -11.18 -18.14 -38.09
C LYS A 78 -11.28 -17.13 -36.95
N THR A 79 -12.43 -16.46 -36.83
CA THR A 79 -12.70 -15.51 -35.74
C THR A 79 -12.63 -16.20 -34.37
N TYR A 80 -13.29 -17.34 -34.21
CA TYR A 80 -13.27 -18.11 -32.97
C TYR A 80 -11.88 -18.67 -32.64
N GLU A 81 -11.12 -19.11 -33.64
CA GLU A 81 -9.75 -19.58 -33.46
C GLU A 81 -8.85 -18.46 -32.92
N VAL A 82 -8.93 -17.26 -33.52
CA VAL A 82 -8.21 -16.07 -33.04
C VAL A 82 -8.65 -15.69 -31.62
N GLN A 83 -9.95 -15.71 -31.33
CA GLN A 83 -10.47 -15.46 -29.98
C GLN A 83 -9.95 -16.50 -28.97
N GLN A 84 -9.95 -17.78 -29.31
CA GLN A 84 -9.44 -18.85 -28.44
C GLN A 84 -7.94 -18.69 -28.17
N MET A 85 -7.15 -18.38 -29.19
CA MET A 85 -5.72 -18.09 -29.03
C MET A 85 -5.51 -16.87 -28.12
N ALA A 86 -6.27 -15.79 -28.31
CA ALA A 86 -6.19 -14.61 -27.46
C ALA A 86 -6.58 -14.92 -26.00
N GLN A 87 -7.61 -15.73 -25.77
CA GLN A 87 -8.00 -16.16 -24.41
C GLN A 87 -6.95 -17.06 -23.77
N THR A 88 -6.34 -17.96 -24.54
CA THR A 88 -5.26 -18.83 -24.05
C THR A 88 -4.05 -18.01 -23.64
N GLN A 89 -3.63 -17.06 -24.49
CA GLN A 89 -2.54 -16.14 -24.18
C GLN A 89 -2.85 -15.31 -22.93
N ARG A 90 -4.10 -14.84 -22.79
CA ARG A 90 -4.55 -14.10 -21.60
C ARG A 90 -4.50 -14.97 -20.35
N GLN A 91 -4.98 -16.21 -20.41
CA GLN A 91 -4.92 -17.14 -19.29
C GLN A 91 -3.46 -17.42 -18.89
N GLN A 92 -2.58 -17.60 -19.88
CA GLN A 92 -1.17 -17.80 -19.64
C GLN A 92 -0.53 -16.58 -18.97
N LEU A 93 -0.78 -15.37 -19.49
CA LEU A 93 -0.28 -14.13 -18.89
C LEU A 93 -0.78 -13.97 -17.45
N VAL A 94 -2.06 -14.19 -17.19
CA VAL A 94 -2.61 -14.10 -15.82
C VAL A 94 -1.96 -15.13 -14.90
N ARG A 95 -1.74 -16.36 -15.38
CA ARG A 95 -1.03 -17.40 -14.61
C ARG A 95 0.40 -16.99 -14.30
N GLU A 96 1.14 -16.49 -15.28
CA GLU A 96 2.53 -16.04 -15.13
C GLU A 96 2.62 -14.85 -14.17
N THR A 97 1.73 -13.87 -14.31
CA THR A 97 1.65 -12.72 -13.39
C THR A 97 1.32 -13.17 -11.96
N ALA A 98 0.36 -14.07 -11.78
CA ALA A 98 0.02 -14.59 -10.45
C ALA A 98 1.20 -15.35 -9.80
N LEU A 99 1.95 -16.13 -10.59
CA LEU A 99 3.17 -16.78 -10.11
C LEU A 99 4.25 -15.76 -9.72
N ALA A 100 4.43 -14.69 -10.50
CA ALA A 100 5.36 -13.62 -10.17
C ALA A 100 4.96 -12.88 -8.89
N GLU A 101 3.65 -12.63 -8.69
CA GLU A 101 3.12 -12.00 -7.47
C GLU A 101 3.34 -12.89 -6.23
N ILE A 102 3.08 -14.20 -6.35
CA ILE A 102 3.37 -15.17 -5.29
C ILE A 102 4.87 -15.20 -4.97
N GLN A 103 5.74 -15.19 -5.99
CA GLN A 103 7.20 -15.14 -5.78
C GLN A 103 7.61 -13.84 -5.07
N GLN A 104 7.05 -12.70 -5.46
CA GLN A 104 7.30 -11.41 -4.81
C GLN A 104 6.84 -11.42 -3.35
N GLU A 105 5.66 -11.98 -3.06
CA GLU A 105 5.13 -12.09 -1.70
C GLU A 105 5.96 -13.06 -0.83
N MET A 106 6.40 -14.19 -1.39
CA MET A 106 7.28 -15.14 -0.72
C MET A 106 8.60 -14.49 -0.31
N VAL A 107 9.29 -13.84 -1.25
CA VAL A 107 10.57 -13.14 -0.97
C VAL A 107 10.37 -12.02 0.04
N LYS A 108 9.28 -11.25 -0.07
CA LYS A 108 8.95 -10.20 0.91
C LYS A 108 8.75 -10.78 2.31
N SER A 109 8.07 -11.92 2.42
CA SER A 109 7.82 -12.60 3.69
C SER A 109 9.11 -13.14 4.30
N GLU A 110 9.95 -13.83 3.53
CA GLU A 110 11.27 -14.30 3.96
C GLU A 110 12.14 -13.14 4.45
N GLN A 111 12.21 -12.06 3.66
CA GLN A 111 12.97 -10.87 4.03
C GLN A 111 12.38 -10.19 5.27
N SER A 112 11.05 -10.19 5.44
CA SER A 112 10.40 -9.61 6.62
C SER A 112 10.75 -10.37 7.91
N VAL A 113 10.79 -11.71 7.86
CA VAL A 113 11.22 -12.54 8.99
C VAL A 113 12.68 -12.26 9.30
N HIS A 114 13.54 -12.22 8.27
CA HIS A 114 14.95 -11.91 8.46
C HIS A 114 15.18 -10.51 9.06
N ILE A 115 14.43 -9.50 8.61
CA ILE A 115 14.48 -8.15 9.19
C ILE A 115 13.99 -8.17 10.64
N ALA A 116 12.92 -8.90 10.96
CA ALA A 116 12.42 -9.01 12.33
C ALA A 116 13.45 -9.67 13.25
N ASP A 117 14.12 -10.73 12.79
CA ASP A 117 15.20 -11.39 13.51
C ASP A 117 16.39 -10.46 13.74
N LEU A 118 16.84 -9.76 12.69
CA LEU A 118 17.92 -8.77 12.80
C LEU A 118 17.55 -7.64 13.77
N LYS A 119 16.29 -7.20 13.75
CA LYS A 119 15.78 -6.17 14.66
C LYS A 119 15.74 -6.68 16.11
N ALA A 120 15.30 -7.92 16.34
CA ALA A 120 15.30 -8.54 17.66
C ALA A 120 16.74 -8.69 18.19
N GLN A 121 17.67 -9.16 17.34
CA GLN A 121 19.09 -9.25 17.70
C GLN A 121 19.71 -7.87 17.98
N ALA A 122 19.37 -6.86 17.19
CA ALA A 122 19.81 -5.49 17.42
C ALA A 122 19.28 -4.96 18.76
N GLN A 123 18.02 -5.21 19.10
CA GLN A 123 17.44 -4.84 20.39
C GLN A 123 18.12 -5.55 21.56
N ILE A 124 18.41 -6.85 21.44
CA ILE A 124 19.16 -7.58 22.47
C ILE A 124 20.55 -6.97 22.64
N LYS A 125 21.28 -6.73 21.55
CA LYS A 125 22.62 -6.11 21.59
C LYS A 125 22.59 -4.70 22.20
N GLN A 126 21.57 -3.92 21.86
CA GLN A 126 21.38 -2.59 22.43
C GLN A 126 21.12 -2.69 23.93
N ALA A 127 20.18 -3.53 24.36
CA ALA A 127 19.89 -3.74 25.78
C ALA A 127 21.10 -4.26 26.56
N THR A 128 21.91 -5.16 25.97
CA THR A 128 23.15 -5.61 26.61
C THR A 128 24.17 -4.48 26.72
N GLY A 129 24.34 -3.65 25.68
CA GLY A 129 25.23 -2.50 25.72
C GLY A 129 24.78 -1.44 26.74
N GLU A 130 23.48 -1.18 26.84
CA GLU A 130 22.89 -0.29 27.86
C GLU A 130 23.08 -0.83 29.28
N ALA A 131 22.90 -2.15 29.49
CA ALA A 131 23.12 -2.81 30.76
C ALA A 131 24.61 -2.76 31.17
N GLU A 132 25.52 -3.05 30.24
CA GLU A 132 26.97 -2.95 30.47
C GLU A 132 27.40 -1.51 30.75
N GLY A 133 26.88 -0.54 29.99
CA GLY A 133 27.15 0.88 30.21
C GLY A 133 26.66 1.34 31.59
N THR A 134 25.46 0.91 32.00
CA THR A 134 24.91 1.22 33.33
C THR A 134 25.76 0.58 34.44
N LYS A 135 26.18 -0.67 34.26
CA LYS A 135 27.07 -1.37 35.19
C LYS A 135 28.41 -0.65 35.32
N LEU A 136 29.02 -0.27 34.21
CA LEU A 136 30.29 0.45 34.19
C LEU A 136 30.15 1.82 34.89
N ARG A 137 29.06 2.53 34.63
CA ARG A 137 28.76 3.80 35.31
C ARG A 137 28.58 3.62 36.82
N ALA A 138 27.86 2.59 37.25
CA ALA A 138 27.67 2.28 38.67
C ALA A 138 28.99 1.91 39.36
N ILE A 139 29.87 1.16 38.69
CA ILE A 139 31.22 0.85 39.20
C ILE A 139 32.04 2.13 39.32
N ALA A 140 32.06 2.97 38.27
CA ALA A 140 32.79 4.23 38.29
C ALA A 140 32.30 5.18 39.40
N GLU A 141 30.98 5.26 39.61
CA GLU A 141 30.39 6.05 40.70
C GLU A 141 30.76 5.48 42.08
N ALA A 142 30.69 4.15 42.25
CA ALA A 142 31.09 3.48 43.48
C ALA A 142 32.58 3.70 43.79
N GLU A 143 33.45 3.63 42.78
CA GLU A 143 34.87 3.93 42.92
C GLU A 143 35.12 5.40 43.28
N GLY A 144 34.38 6.34 42.67
CA GLY A 144 34.42 7.76 43.03
C GLY A 144 34.00 8.02 44.47
N ILE A 145 32.91 7.40 44.94
CA ILE A 145 32.46 7.50 46.33
C ILE A 145 33.50 6.87 47.28
N ARG A 146 34.08 5.73 46.92
CA ARG A 146 35.12 5.08 47.72
C ARG A 146 36.39 5.92 47.80
N ALA A 147 36.84 6.50 46.69
CA ALA A 147 38.01 7.38 46.65
C ALA A 147 37.80 8.65 47.48
N THR A 148 36.64 9.30 47.34
CA THR A 148 36.30 10.48 48.14
C THR A 148 36.09 10.14 49.62
N GLY A 149 35.50 8.98 49.92
CA GLY A 149 35.36 8.45 51.28
C GLY A 149 36.71 8.18 51.95
N ASN A 150 37.64 7.54 51.24
CA ASN A 150 39.00 7.30 51.71
C ASN A 150 39.77 8.62 51.92
N ALA A 151 39.66 9.56 50.98
CA ALA A 151 40.29 10.88 51.11
C ALA A 151 39.75 11.62 52.35
N LYS A 152 38.42 11.63 52.55
CA LYS A 152 37.80 12.20 53.75
C LYS A 152 38.26 11.49 55.02
N ALA A 153 38.26 10.15 55.04
CA ALA A 153 38.73 9.37 56.18
C ALA A 153 40.19 9.69 56.56
N GLU A 154 41.06 9.86 55.57
CA GLU A 154 42.45 10.25 55.80
C GLU A 154 42.55 11.67 56.36
N THR A 155 41.80 12.64 55.79
CA THR A 155 41.77 14.01 56.35
C THR A 155 41.24 14.04 57.80
N TYR A 156 40.25 13.20 58.12
CA TYR A 156 39.76 13.06 59.49
C TYR A 156 40.83 12.48 60.41
N ARG A 157 41.55 11.45 59.97
CA ARG A 157 42.64 10.84 60.74
C ARG A 157 43.76 11.84 61.02
N THR A 158 44.26 12.54 60.00
CA THR A 158 45.31 13.56 60.17
C THR A 158 44.82 14.73 61.04
N GLY A 159 43.55 15.14 60.90
CA GLY A 159 42.96 16.20 61.72
C GLY A 159 42.87 15.84 63.21
N VAL A 160 42.50 14.58 63.51
CA VAL A 160 42.46 14.05 64.89
C VAL A 160 43.87 13.93 65.47
N GLU A 161 44.86 13.53 64.67
CA GLU A 161 46.26 13.47 65.09
C GLU A 161 46.83 14.86 65.40
N ALA A 162 46.47 15.88 64.61
CA ALA A 162 46.95 17.25 64.79
C ALA A 162 46.29 18.02 65.95
N LEU A 163 44.97 17.86 66.17
CA LEU A 163 44.22 18.59 67.21
C LEU A 163 43.92 17.77 68.48
N GLY A 164 44.11 16.45 68.45
CA GLY A 164 43.69 15.52 69.50
C GLY A 164 42.19 15.20 69.47
N ALA A 165 41.82 14.01 69.96
CA ALA A 165 40.46 13.45 69.83
C ALA A 165 39.36 14.36 70.41
N GLN A 166 39.62 15.05 71.53
CA GLN A 166 38.66 15.93 72.20
C GLN A 166 38.49 17.28 71.49
N GLY A 167 39.57 17.84 70.93
CA GLY A 167 39.55 19.14 70.25
C GLY A 167 38.91 19.06 68.86
N TYR A 168 39.19 17.98 68.13
CA TYR A 168 38.62 17.77 66.80
C TYR A 168 37.11 17.56 66.83
N THR A 169 36.58 16.86 67.83
CA THR A 169 35.12 16.67 67.99
C THR A 169 34.37 17.97 68.27
N ALA A 170 34.95 18.87 69.08
CA ALA A 170 34.34 20.17 69.36
C ALA A 170 34.33 21.08 68.12
N MET A 171 35.45 21.13 67.37
CA MET A 171 35.53 21.86 66.10
C MET A 171 34.55 21.29 65.06
N GLN A 172 34.51 19.97 64.88
CA GLN A 172 33.62 19.32 63.94
C GLN A 172 32.14 19.54 64.29
N LEU A 173 31.78 19.48 65.58
CA LEU A 173 30.42 19.79 66.03
C LEU A 173 30.05 21.24 65.73
N MET A 174 30.95 22.18 66.03
CA MET A 174 30.72 23.59 65.73
C MET A 174 30.62 23.86 64.22
N GLN A 175 31.43 23.18 63.40
CA GLN A 175 31.36 23.29 61.94
C GLN A 175 30.07 22.68 61.37
N ILE A 176 29.61 21.54 61.88
CA ILE A 176 28.31 20.95 61.49
C ILE A 176 27.15 21.88 61.87
N ILE A 177 27.20 22.49 63.06
CA ILE A 177 26.19 23.45 63.54
C ILE A 177 26.16 24.70 62.65
N GLY A 178 27.33 25.18 62.22
CA GLY A 178 27.48 26.29 61.28
C GLY A 178 26.98 25.96 59.87
N ASP A 179 27.42 24.85 59.28
CA ASP A 179 27.06 24.46 57.91
C ASP A 179 25.55 24.16 57.78
N ARG A 180 24.95 23.52 58.78
CA ARG A 180 23.49 23.27 58.82
C ARG A 180 22.66 24.49 59.22
N HIS A 181 23.26 25.67 59.42
CA HIS A 181 22.57 26.91 59.79
C HIS A 181 21.60 26.72 60.97
N VAL A 182 22.01 26.00 62.01
CA VAL A 182 21.18 25.82 63.20
C VAL A 182 21.16 27.14 63.98
N ARG A 183 19.98 27.75 64.15
CA ARG A 183 19.84 29.01 64.90
C ARG A 183 20.14 28.76 66.38
N LEU A 184 21.16 29.44 66.91
CA LEU A 184 21.67 29.25 68.28
C LEU A 184 21.13 30.25 69.31
N ILE A 185 20.36 31.25 68.88
CA ILE A 185 19.68 32.18 69.77
C ILE A 185 18.41 31.51 70.28
N PRO A 186 18.32 31.17 71.58
CA PRO A 186 17.04 30.89 72.18
C PRO A 186 16.29 32.22 72.18
N ASP A 187 15.17 32.29 71.46
CA ASP A 187 14.24 33.42 71.57
C ASP A 187 13.60 33.38 72.96
N VAL A 188 14.33 33.88 73.97
CA VAL A 188 13.76 34.22 75.26
C VAL A 188 14.29 35.56 75.74
N LEU A 189 13.33 36.32 76.27
CA LEU A 189 13.38 37.64 76.91
C LEU A 189 13.10 38.79 75.94
N VAL A 190 12.11 39.67 76.18
CA VAL A 190 11.38 39.99 77.41
C VAL A 190 10.06 40.67 76.96
N GLY A 191 8.89 40.45 77.56
CA GLY A 191 8.51 41.01 78.86
C GLY A 191 7.72 42.32 78.68
N SER A 192 6.49 42.32 79.20
CA SER A 192 5.64 43.49 79.53
C SER A 192 4.89 44.22 78.40
N ASN A 193 3.68 43.78 78.05
CA ASN A 193 2.43 44.47 78.39
C ASN A 193 1.22 43.61 78.01
N GLY A 194 0.20 43.56 78.87
CA GLY A 194 -0.81 42.49 78.91
C GLY A 194 -1.74 42.35 77.70
N SER A 195 -2.07 41.10 77.36
CA SER A 195 -3.42 40.62 77.05
C SER A 195 -3.34 39.11 76.74
N ASN A 196 -4.27 38.34 77.30
CA ASN A 196 -4.36 36.87 77.20
C ASN A 196 -4.66 36.40 75.77
N ASN A 197 -3.68 36.29 74.87
CA ASN A 197 -3.96 35.77 73.52
C ASN A 197 -2.80 35.08 72.75
N GLY A 198 -1.73 34.63 73.41
CA GLY A 198 -0.55 34.08 72.73
C GLY A 198 -0.75 32.74 71.98
N LEU A 199 -1.80 31.96 72.28
CA LEU A 199 -2.06 30.67 71.62
C LEU A 199 -2.89 30.81 70.34
N VAL A 200 -3.72 31.84 70.23
CA VAL A 200 -4.56 32.03 69.03
C VAL A 200 -3.81 32.74 67.92
N ASP A 201 -2.80 33.56 68.23
CA ASP A 201 -1.94 34.18 67.22
C ASP A 201 -1.00 33.16 66.53
N GLY A 202 -0.56 32.13 67.25
CA GLY A 202 0.13 30.97 66.68
C GLY A 202 -0.76 30.13 65.73
N LEU A 203 -2.05 30.01 66.04
CA LEU A 203 -3.03 29.36 65.17
C LEU A 203 -3.41 30.22 63.95
N LEU A 204 -3.54 31.53 64.14
CA LEU A 204 -3.88 32.46 63.05
C LEU A 204 -2.74 32.57 62.03
N SER A 205 -1.50 32.57 62.51
CA SER A 205 -0.31 32.53 61.64
C SER A 205 -0.20 31.22 60.86
N MET A 206 -0.54 30.07 61.45
CA MET A 206 -0.58 28.79 60.73
C MET A 206 -1.71 28.71 59.69
N ILE A 207 -2.87 29.30 59.97
CA ILE A 207 -3.99 29.41 59.02
C ILE A 207 -3.68 30.42 57.90
N LEU A 208 -2.97 31.51 58.20
CA LEU A 208 -2.52 32.47 57.19
C LEU A 208 -1.46 31.85 56.27
N TRP A 209 -0.49 31.11 56.81
CA TRP A 209 0.52 30.40 56.02
C TRP A 209 -0.10 29.34 55.10
N ASN A 210 -1.15 28.65 55.58
CA ASN A 210 -1.87 27.66 54.79
C ASN A 210 -2.79 28.30 53.72
N GLN A 211 -3.29 29.53 53.95
CA GLN A 211 -4.09 30.27 52.96
C GLN A 211 -3.23 31.02 51.93
N THR A 212 -2.01 31.44 52.26
CA THR A 212 -1.08 32.06 51.29
C THR A 212 -0.33 31.02 50.44
N ALA A 213 -0.25 29.76 50.87
CA ALA A 213 0.32 28.67 50.06
C ALA A 213 -0.68 28.01 49.08
N LYS A 214 -1.97 28.38 49.14
CA LYS A 214 -3.01 27.90 48.23
C LYS A 214 -3.81 29.06 47.64
N ASN A 215 -3.18 29.83 46.76
CA ASN A 215 -3.86 30.53 45.66
C ASN A 215 -2.82 31.11 44.67
N GLY A 216 -2.71 30.48 43.50
CA GLY A 216 -1.86 30.92 42.39
C GLY A 216 -1.95 29.94 41.21
N GLU A 217 -3.03 30.06 40.43
CA GLU A 217 -3.17 29.94 38.95
C GLU A 217 -2.52 28.71 38.24
N VAL A 218 -3.16 27.98 37.33
CA VAL A 218 -3.73 28.43 36.04
C VAL A 218 -4.72 27.35 35.51
N LYS A 219 -5.93 27.75 35.08
CA LYS A 219 -6.62 27.13 33.93
C LYS A 219 -7.45 28.19 33.16
N PRO A 220 -7.61 28.03 31.83
CA PRO A 220 -7.72 29.11 30.85
C PRO A 220 -9.16 29.49 30.47
N THR A 221 -9.34 30.68 29.87
CA THR A 221 -10.43 31.05 28.92
C THR A 221 -10.11 32.43 28.32
N PRO A 222 -10.82 32.98 27.28
CA PRO A 222 -11.72 32.41 26.26
C PRO A 222 -11.49 32.99 24.83
N LEU A 223 -12.07 32.38 23.78
CA LEU A 223 -12.51 33.10 22.58
C LEU A 223 -13.85 32.52 22.06
N HIS A 224 -14.79 33.40 21.74
CA HIS A 224 -16.12 33.21 21.10
C HIS A 224 -16.34 34.40 20.13
N PRO A 225 -17.36 34.48 19.22
CA PRO A 225 -18.20 33.46 18.56
C PRO A 225 -18.48 33.72 17.04
N GLN A 226 -19.01 32.72 16.29
CA GLN A 226 -20.26 32.71 15.45
C GLN A 226 -20.31 31.55 14.40
N PRO A 227 -21.51 31.11 13.96
CA PRO A 227 -21.81 29.72 13.53
C PRO A 227 -21.84 29.50 11.99
N ILE A 228 -21.93 28.24 11.51
CA ILE A 228 -22.85 27.65 10.48
C ILE A 228 -22.53 26.14 10.24
N SER A 229 -23.56 25.28 10.42
CA SER A 229 -24.00 24.04 9.71
C SER A 229 -23.15 22.74 9.51
N GLN A 230 -23.78 21.61 9.91
CA GLN A 230 -23.75 20.21 9.38
C GLN A 230 -22.40 19.45 9.41
N SER A 231 -22.27 18.17 9.82
CA SER A 231 -23.16 16.99 9.87
C SER A 231 -22.58 15.92 10.84
N GLN A 232 -23.42 14.94 11.20
CA GLN A 232 -23.32 13.92 12.27
C GLN A 232 -22.03 13.05 12.34
N PRO A 233 -21.73 12.45 13.51
CA PRO A 233 -22.01 11.01 13.64
C PRO A 233 -22.56 10.61 15.02
N THR A 234 -23.72 9.95 15.03
CA THR A 234 -24.30 9.16 16.14
C THR A 234 -24.97 7.96 15.48
N THR A 235 -24.99 6.73 15.96
CA THR A 235 -24.80 6.12 17.28
C THR A 235 -24.74 4.61 17.01
N GLU A 236 -23.99 3.83 17.78
CA GLU A 236 -24.57 2.94 18.80
C GLU A 236 -25.91 2.29 18.39
N ASN A 237 -25.80 1.03 17.97
CA ASN A 237 -26.74 -0.08 18.09
C ASN A 237 -28.25 0.22 18.15
N GLY A 238 -28.94 -0.27 17.11
CA GLY A 238 -30.36 -0.63 17.13
C GLY A 238 -31.18 0.11 16.08
N ILE A 239 -31.04 -0.20 14.78
CA ILE A 239 -31.88 -1.12 13.97
C ILE A 239 -31.22 -1.21 12.56
N PRO A 240 -31.33 -2.33 11.82
CA PRO A 240 -30.21 -2.93 11.08
C PRO A 240 -30.13 -2.54 9.58
N PRO A 241 -28.93 -2.54 8.97
CA PRO A 241 -28.82 -2.58 7.52
C PRO A 241 -28.88 -4.03 7.00
N ILE A 242 -30.00 -4.31 6.34
CA ILE A 242 -30.20 -5.07 5.08
C ILE A 242 -29.55 -6.46 5.00
N ILE A 243 -30.44 -7.45 5.10
CA ILE A 243 -30.20 -8.89 4.92
C ILE A 243 -29.93 -9.21 3.44
N VAL A 244 -28.90 -10.03 3.23
CA VAL A 244 -28.45 -10.61 1.97
C VAL A 244 -29.50 -11.55 1.40
N ASN A 245 -29.61 -11.61 0.07
CA ASN A 245 -30.11 -12.83 -0.57
C ASN A 245 -29.23 -13.21 -1.76
N PHE A 246 -28.49 -14.32 -1.62
CA PHE A 246 -28.04 -15.16 -2.72
C PHE A 246 -28.50 -16.59 -2.43
N PRO A 247 -28.90 -17.36 -3.46
CA PRO A 247 -29.67 -18.59 -3.30
C PRO A 247 -28.77 -19.77 -2.90
N VAL A 248 -29.37 -20.86 -2.40
CA VAL A 248 -29.20 -22.25 -2.91
C VAL A 248 -29.67 -23.27 -1.86
N ASP A 249 -30.44 -24.24 -2.36
CA ASP A 249 -30.84 -25.50 -1.75
C ASP A 249 -29.71 -26.27 -1.02
N LYS A 250 -29.99 -26.71 0.21
CA LYS A 250 -29.80 -28.08 0.71
C LYS A 250 -30.26 -28.23 2.15
#